data_AF-A0A7L0S3U3-F1
#
_entry.id   AF-A0A7L0S3U3-F1
#
_cell.length_a   1.000
_cell.length_b   1.000
_cell.length_c   1.000
_cell.angle_alpha   90.00
_cell.angle_beta   90.00
_cell.angle_gamma   90.00
#
_symmetry.space_group_name_H-M   'P 1'
#
loop_
_entity.id
_entity.type
_entity.pdbx_description
1 polymer ?
#
loop_
_entity_poly.entity_id
_entity_poly.type
_entity_poly.pdbx_seq_one_letter_code
_entity_poly.pdbx_strand_id
1 'polypeptide(L)'
;PGDRPCPHSHPRPCVKCGQGSAALLIRLGDAFCRGCFREYFVHKFRAMLGKNRVIFPGEKVLLALSGGAASSAMLRQVQEGLSRETAKRLRFVPGLVYVDEGAVRGQSPAQREQSLAHVETLLRATGFPYHLAHLEQALELPSSILRPGPGGPGEPNPSYKEAVEGFIQQQRQDGDDDGGTSLPGGTQELPPDAPRLPAAARTQELLRLFEAVETPTAREELLQMLRTHLILQTARSRGYTKVMTGESCTRVAIKLLTNLALGRGAFLAVDT
;
A
#
# COMPACT_ATOMS: atom_id res chain seq x y z
N PRO A 1 -14.06 -25.35 -15.49
CA PRO A 1 -13.77 -25.05 -16.91
C PRO A 1 -12.26 -24.88 -17.09
N GLY A 2 -11.59 -25.99 -17.42
CA GLY A 2 -10.13 -26.09 -17.43
C GLY A 2 -9.49 -25.28 -18.56
N ASP A 3 -8.37 -24.64 -18.23
CA ASP A 3 -7.42 -24.09 -19.18
C ASP A 3 -6.99 -25.18 -20.16
N ARG A 4 -7.44 -25.07 -21.42
CA ARG A 4 -6.83 -25.82 -22.52
C ARG A 4 -5.56 -25.09 -22.94
N PRO A 5 -4.38 -25.72 -22.89
CA PRO A 5 -3.18 -25.14 -23.48
C PRO A 5 -3.37 -25.08 -25.00
N CYS A 6 -3.20 -23.89 -25.58
CA CYS A 6 -3.14 -23.75 -27.04
C CYS A 6 -1.98 -24.62 -27.58
N PRO A 7 -2.24 -25.57 -28.49
CA PRO A 7 -1.18 -26.33 -29.14
C PRO A 7 -0.53 -25.41 -30.19
N HIS A 8 0.79 -25.42 -30.28
CA HIS A 8 1.61 -24.64 -31.23
C HIS A 8 1.92 -23.19 -30.82
N SER A 9 2.73 -23.02 -29.78
CA SER A 9 3.75 -21.98 -29.82
C SER A 9 5.04 -22.57 -29.26
N HIS A 10 6.10 -22.60 -30.08
CA HIS A 10 7.43 -22.88 -29.54
C HIS A 10 7.69 -21.87 -28.41
N PRO A 11 8.22 -22.32 -27.24
CA PRO A 11 8.53 -21.42 -26.15
C PRO A 11 9.51 -20.36 -26.67
N ARG A 12 9.01 -19.13 -26.83
CA ARG A 12 9.84 -18.02 -27.29
C ARG A 12 10.95 -17.81 -26.25
N PRO A 13 12.21 -17.60 -26.65
CA PRO A 13 13.26 -17.30 -25.70
C PRO A 13 12.98 -15.93 -25.06
N CYS A 14 13.41 -15.76 -23.82
CA CYS A 14 13.34 -14.48 -23.14
C CYS A 14 14.19 -13.44 -23.88
N VAL A 15 13.62 -12.28 -24.19
CA VAL A 15 14.30 -11.18 -24.88
C VAL A 15 15.49 -10.62 -24.07
N LYS A 16 15.49 -10.80 -22.75
CA LYS A 16 16.52 -10.24 -21.87
C LYS A 16 17.73 -11.15 -21.69
N CYS A 17 17.54 -12.44 -21.44
CA CYS A 17 18.63 -13.38 -21.20
C CYS A 17 18.88 -14.35 -22.35
N GLY A 18 17.98 -14.47 -23.33
CA GLY A 18 18.07 -15.40 -24.45
C GLY A 18 17.92 -16.88 -24.11
N GLN A 19 18.03 -17.25 -22.83
CA GLN A 19 18.11 -18.65 -22.36
C GLN A 19 16.80 -19.14 -21.72
N GLY A 20 16.16 -18.28 -20.92
CA GLY A 20 14.94 -18.66 -20.18
C GLY A 20 13.73 -18.76 -21.10
N SER A 21 12.87 -19.74 -20.87
CA SER A 21 11.59 -19.86 -21.57
C SER A 21 10.66 -18.70 -21.20
N ALA A 22 10.08 -18.04 -22.19
CA ALA A 22 9.15 -16.94 -21.97
C ALA A 22 7.92 -17.42 -21.20
N ALA A 23 7.65 -16.76 -20.07
CA ALA A 23 6.50 -17.02 -19.22
C ALA A 23 5.41 -15.95 -19.38
N LEU A 24 5.76 -14.77 -19.89
CA LEU A 24 4.82 -13.67 -20.11
C LEU A 24 5.27 -12.73 -21.23
N LEU A 25 4.31 -11.97 -21.75
CA LEU A 25 4.50 -10.89 -22.72
C LEU A 25 4.08 -9.57 -22.07
N ILE A 26 5.00 -8.60 -21.99
CA ILE A 26 4.69 -7.26 -21.46
C ILE A 26 4.12 -6.36 -22.56
N ARG A 27 4.68 -6.48 -23.75
CA ARG A 27 4.27 -5.80 -25.00
C ARG A 27 4.42 -6.80 -26.15
N LEU A 28 3.83 -6.49 -27.30
CA LEU A 28 4.07 -7.24 -28.52
C LEU A 28 5.59 -7.26 -28.81
N GLY A 29 6.19 -8.45 -28.82
CA GLY A 29 7.63 -8.66 -29.02
C GLY A 29 8.47 -8.76 -27.73
N ASP A 30 7.93 -8.30 -26.59
CA ASP A 30 8.65 -8.26 -25.31
C ASP A 30 8.34 -9.50 -24.45
N ALA A 31 8.95 -10.62 -24.81
CA ALA A 31 8.79 -11.90 -24.12
C ALA A 31 9.81 -12.07 -22.97
N PHE A 32 9.34 -12.29 -21.75
CA PHE A 32 10.19 -12.41 -20.56
C PHE A 32 10.05 -13.76 -19.87
N CYS A 33 11.15 -14.34 -19.41
CA CYS A 33 11.11 -15.39 -18.41
C CYS A 33 10.75 -14.80 -17.03
N ARG A 34 10.37 -15.65 -16.07
CA ARG A 34 9.96 -15.20 -14.72
C ARG A 34 11.05 -14.38 -14.01
N GLY A 35 12.31 -14.80 -14.11
CA GLY A 35 13.45 -14.13 -13.47
C GLY A 35 13.68 -12.73 -14.02
N CYS A 36 13.87 -12.61 -15.33
CA CYS A 36 14.10 -11.30 -15.97
C CYS A 36 12.90 -10.36 -15.83
N PHE A 37 11.67 -10.88 -15.80
CA PHE A 37 10.52 -10.04 -15.52
C PHE A 37 10.53 -9.49 -14.09
N ARG A 38 10.88 -10.30 -13.09
CA ARG A 38 10.95 -9.84 -11.69
C ARG A 38 11.94 -8.70 -11.55
N GLU A 39 13.15 -8.84 -12.10
CA GLU A 39 14.16 -7.78 -12.13
C GLU A 39 13.67 -6.52 -12.85
N TYR A 40 13.08 -6.69 -14.04
CA TYR A 40 12.49 -5.58 -14.78
C TYR A 40 11.42 -4.84 -13.96
N PHE A 41 10.55 -5.59 -13.29
CA PHE A 41 9.44 -5.05 -12.52
C PHE A 41 9.95 -4.27 -11.30
N VAL A 42 10.95 -4.80 -10.57
CA VAL A 42 11.63 -4.12 -9.46
C VAL A 42 12.33 -2.85 -9.92
N HIS A 43 13.05 -2.92 -11.04
CA HIS A 43 13.73 -1.78 -11.61
C HIS A 43 12.72 -0.68 -11.98
N LYS A 44 11.60 -1.03 -12.61
CA LYS A 44 10.55 -0.08 -13.00
C LYS A 44 9.92 0.60 -11.78
N PHE A 45 9.64 -0.15 -10.71
CA PHE A 45 9.12 0.39 -9.46
C PHE A 45 10.09 1.42 -8.84
N ARG A 46 11.37 1.06 -8.71
CA ARG A 46 12.38 1.95 -8.12
C ARG A 46 12.67 3.17 -8.98
N ALA A 47 12.71 3.00 -10.30
CA ALA A 47 12.88 4.10 -11.24
C ALA A 47 11.71 5.09 -11.16
N MET A 48 10.48 4.61 -10.93
CA MET A 48 9.32 5.47 -10.71
C MET A 48 9.49 6.34 -9.46
N LEU A 49 9.85 5.72 -8.33
CA LEU A 49 10.08 6.45 -7.07
C LEU A 49 11.23 7.47 -7.18
N GLY A 50 12.35 7.07 -7.81
CA GLY A 50 13.52 7.95 -7.97
C GLY A 50 13.34 9.09 -8.97
N LYS A 51 12.45 8.95 -9.96
CA LYS A 51 12.11 10.01 -10.92
C LYS A 51 11.15 11.03 -10.31
N ASN A 52 10.13 10.56 -9.61
CA ASN A 52 9.11 11.43 -9.02
C ASN A 52 9.60 12.13 -7.75
N ARG A 53 10.57 11.55 -7.03
CA ARG A 53 11.25 12.18 -5.87
C ARG A 53 10.29 12.65 -4.77
N VAL A 54 9.18 11.91 -4.59
CA VAL A 54 8.12 12.24 -3.63
C VAL A 54 8.42 11.76 -2.21
N ILE A 55 9.32 10.78 -2.07
CA ILE A 55 9.69 10.15 -0.80
C ILE A 55 11.18 10.40 -0.54
N PHE A 56 11.46 11.13 0.52
CA PHE A 56 12.80 11.49 0.96
C PHE A 56 13.41 10.39 1.85
N PRO A 57 14.75 10.30 1.91
CA PRO A 57 15.44 9.38 2.82
C PRO A 57 15.02 9.61 4.29
N GLY A 58 14.85 8.52 5.04
CA GLY A 58 14.44 8.56 6.45
C GLY A 58 12.93 8.73 6.69
N GLU A 59 12.15 9.12 5.67
CA GLU A 59 10.70 9.30 5.83
C GLU A 59 9.98 8.01 6.20
N LYS A 60 8.97 8.11 7.06
CA LYS A 60 8.08 6.99 7.39
C LYS A 60 6.95 6.90 6.38
N VAL A 61 6.82 5.76 5.70
CA VAL A 61 5.82 5.53 4.65
C VAL A 61 4.85 4.42 5.06
N LEU A 62 3.57 4.75 5.15
CA LEU A 62 2.52 3.77 5.46
C LEU A 62 2.04 3.08 4.18
N LEU A 63 2.21 1.77 4.09
CA LEU A 63 1.73 0.93 2.99
C LEU A 63 0.33 0.41 3.30
N ALA A 64 -0.66 0.80 2.51
CA ALA A 64 -2.02 0.31 2.64
C ALA A 64 -2.20 -1.04 1.93
N LEU A 65 -2.54 -2.07 2.71
CA LEU A 65 -2.75 -3.43 2.23
C LEU A 65 -4.23 -3.77 2.22
N SER A 66 -4.72 -4.26 1.09
CA SER A 66 -6.10 -4.74 0.95
C SER A 66 -6.21 -6.27 0.97
N GLY A 67 -5.07 -6.98 0.92
CA GLY A 67 -5.01 -8.41 0.67
C GLY A 67 -5.10 -8.80 -0.81
N GLY A 68 -5.37 -7.84 -1.70
CA GLY A 68 -5.40 -8.06 -3.15
C GLY A 68 -4.02 -8.06 -3.79
N ALA A 69 -3.92 -8.67 -4.97
CA ALA A 69 -2.67 -8.88 -5.71
C ALA A 69 -1.83 -7.61 -5.91
N ALA A 70 -2.45 -6.46 -6.18
CA ALA A 70 -1.72 -5.21 -6.42
C ALA A 70 -1.04 -4.67 -5.13
N SER A 71 -1.73 -4.71 -3.99
CA SER A 71 -1.15 -4.32 -2.70
C SER A 71 -0.05 -5.28 -2.23
N SER A 72 -0.23 -6.58 -2.48
CA SER A 72 0.78 -7.60 -2.18
C SER A 72 2.01 -7.46 -3.08
N ALA A 73 1.82 -7.16 -4.37
CA ALA A 73 2.91 -6.88 -5.29
C ALA A 73 3.69 -5.62 -4.86
N MET A 74 2.99 -4.55 -4.46
CA MET A 74 3.61 -3.35 -3.91
C MET A 74 4.46 -3.67 -2.67
N LEU A 75 3.93 -4.42 -1.70
CA LEU A 75 4.67 -4.85 -0.51
C LEU A 75 5.95 -5.61 -0.88
N ARG A 76 5.84 -6.60 -1.78
CA ARG A 76 6.98 -7.40 -2.23
C ARG A 76 8.05 -6.52 -2.89
N GLN A 77 7.63 -5.53 -3.66
CA GLN A 77 8.51 -4.57 -4.32
C GLN A 77 9.24 -3.65 -3.33
N VAL A 78 8.55 -3.21 -2.28
CA VAL A 78 9.18 -2.43 -1.20
C VAL A 78 10.21 -3.29 -0.46
N GLN A 79 9.88 -4.53 -0.11
CA GLN A 79 10.82 -5.45 0.53
C GLN A 79 12.07 -5.71 -0.32
N GLU A 80 11.90 -5.96 -1.62
CA GLU A 80 13.03 -6.13 -2.55
C GLU A 80 13.84 -4.84 -2.73
N GLY A 81 13.15 -3.70 -2.80
CA GLY A 81 13.80 -2.39 -2.93
C GLY A 81 14.59 -1.96 -1.69
N LEU A 82 14.24 -2.45 -0.50
CA LEU A 82 14.95 -2.19 0.76
C LEU A 82 16.13 -3.14 1.01
N SER A 83 16.22 -4.26 0.28
CA SER A 83 17.29 -5.25 0.45
C SER A 83 18.68 -4.64 0.27
N ARG A 84 19.61 -5.01 1.17
CA ARG A 84 20.99 -4.49 1.23
C ARG A 84 21.82 -4.83 -0.02
N GLU A 85 21.47 -5.89 -0.73
CA GLU A 85 22.16 -6.36 -1.95
C GLU A 85 22.01 -5.42 -3.15
N THR A 86 21.28 -4.32 -2.98
CA THR A 86 20.85 -3.46 -4.07
C THR A 86 21.58 -2.11 -4.07
N ALA A 87 22.36 -1.83 -5.12
CA ALA A 87 23.18 -0.61 -5.26
C ALA A 87 22.44 0.74 -5.17
N LYS A 88 21.10 0.76 -5.34
CA LYS A 88 20.26 1.96 -5.11
C LYS A 88 19.04 1.60 -4.26
N ARG A 89 19.29 1.06 -3.07
CA ARG A 89 18.21 0.68 -2.13
C ARG A 89 17.28 1.86 -1.83
N LEU A 90 16.02 1.55 -1.57
CA LEU A 90 15.07 2.48 -0.99
C LEU A 90 15.55 2.88 0.41
N ARG A 91 15.26 4.11 0.82
CA ARG A 91 15.80 4.72 2.05
C ARG A 91 14.75 5.25 3.00
N PHE A 92 13.49 4.90 2.76
CA PHE A 92 12.39 5.25 3.65
C PHE A 92 12.10 4.08 4.60
N VAL A 93 11.40 4.36 5.68
CA VAL A 93 11.02 3.37 6.71
C VAL A 93 9.56 2.95 6.47
N PRO A 94 9.30 1.70 6.06
CA PRO A 94 7.94 1.25 5.81
C PRO A 94 7.20 0.93 7.12
N GLY A 95 5.88 1.14 7.11
CA GLY A 95 4.93 0.48 8.02
C GLY A 95 3.71 0.03 7.24
N LEU A 96 2.91 -0.86 7.81
CA LEU A 96 1.77 -1.49 7.13
C LEU A 96 0.46 -1.08 7.80
N VAL A 97 -0.61 -0.93 7.02
CA VAL A 97 -1.97 -0.84 7.54
C VAL A 97 -2.89 -1.78 6.78
N TYR A 98 -3.74 -2.49 7.51
CA TYR A 98 -4.87 -3.23 6.97
C TYR A 98 -6.15 -2.71 7.61
N VAL A 99 -7.17 -2.45 6.78
CA VAL A 99 -8.50 -2.03 7.23
C VAL A 99 -9.45 -3.21 7.03
N ASP A 100 -9.99 -3.71 8.13
CA ASP A 100 -11.04 -4.72 8.12
C ASP A 100 -12.38 -4.10 7.76
N GLU A 101 -12.96 -4.60 6.66
CA GLU A 101 -14.25 -4.19 6.10
C GLU A 101 -15.30 -5.30 6.23
N GLY A 102 -15.01 -6.35 6.99
CA GLY A 102 -15.82 -7.56 6.99
C GLY A 102 -17.29 -7.33 7.35
N ALA A 103 -17.57 -6.39 8.27
CA ALA A 103 -18.94 -6.02 8.64
C ALA A 103 -19.79 -5.63 7.42
N VAL A 104 -19.35 -4.62 6.67
CA VAL A 104 -20.09 -4.10 5.51
C VAL A 104 -20.07 -5.06 4.33
N ARG A 105 -19.16 -6.04 4.33
CA ARG A 105 -19.09 -7.14 3.36
C ARG A 105 -19.96 -8.34 3.76
N GLY A 106 -20.73 -8.24 4.84
CA GLY A 106 -21.64 -9.30 5.30
C GLY A 106 -20.93 -10.50 5.93
N GLN A 107 -19.69 -10.33 6.39
CA GLN A 107 -18.96 -11.39 7.08
C GLN A 107 -19.46 -11.54 8.53
N SER A 108 -19.57 -12.78 8.98
CA SER A 108 -19.86 -13.06 10.39
C SER A 108 -18.67 -12.69 11.29
N PRO A 109 -18.88 -12.46 12.61
CA PRO A 109 -17.78 -12.19 13.54
C PRO A 109 -16.66 -13.25 13.49
N ALA A 110 -17.03 -14.54 13.40
CA ALA A 110 -16.07 -15.63 13.30
C ALA A 110 -15.22 -15.56 12.00
N GLN A 111 -15.85 -15.20 10.87
CA GLN A 111 -15.13 -15.03 9.59
C GLN A 111 -14.17 -13.83 9.64
N ARG A 112 -14.57 -12.74 10.30
CA ARG A 112 -13.72 -11.56 10.50
C ARG A 112 -12.50 -11.90 11.36
N GLU A 113 -12.70 -12.58 12.48
CA GLU A 113 -11.62 -13.01 13.36
C GLU A 113 -10.62 -13.94 12.67
N GLN A 114 -11.12 -14.88 11.85
CA GLN A 114 -10.28 -15.78 11.05
C GLN A 114 -9.48 -14.99 10.00
N SER A 115 -10.14 -14.08 9.29
CA SER A 115 -9.50 -13.24 8.27
C SER A 115 -8.43 -12.33 8.87
N LEU A 116 -8.73 -11.69 10.01
CA LEU A 116 -7.79 -10.87 10.76
C LEU A 116 -6.59 -11.68 11.26
N ALA A 117 -6.81 -12.87 11.81
CA ALA A 117 -5.71 -13.75 12.24
C ALA A 117 -4.79 -14.16 11.07
N HIS A 118 -5.39 -14.47 9.92
CA HIS A 118 -4.63 -14.80 8.72
C HIS A 118 -3.81 -13.60 8.22
N VAL A 119 -4.44 -12.43 8.09
CA VAL A 119 -3.77 -11.20 7.66
C VAL A 119 -2.67 -10.81 8.64
N GLU A 120 -2.93 -10.87 9.94
CA GLU A 120 -1.96 -10.57 10.98
C GLU A 120 -0.73 -11.47 10.89
N THR A 121 -0.91 -12.77 10.62
CA THR A 121 0.19 -13.70 10.39
C THR A 121 1.06 -13.26 9.21
N LEU A 122 0.44 -12.84 8.11
CA LEU A 122 1.16 -12.34 6.93
C LEU A 122 1.89 -11.03 7.23
N LEU A 123 1.28 -10.10 7.97
CA LEU A 123 1.88 -8.83 8.36
C LEU A 123 3.10 -9.04 9.28
N ARG A 124 2.96 -9.89 10.29
CA ARG A 124 4.07 -10.26 11.20
C ARG A 124 5.25 -10.87 10.43
N ALA A 125 4.98 -11.74 9.46
CA ALA A 125 6.01 -12.36 8.63
C ALA A 125 6.82 -11.35 7.78
N THR A 126 6.34 -10.12 7.60
CA THR A 126 7.08 -9.08 6.87
C THR A 126 8.22 -8.45 7.69
N GLY A 127 8.13 -8.50 9.02
CA GLY A 127 9.05 -7.81 9.92
C GLY A 127 8.86 -6.29 10.01
N PHE A 128 7.86 -5.70 9.34
CA PHE A 128 7.57 -4.27 9.44
C PHE A 128 6.56 -3.95 10.54
N PRO A 129 6.61 -2.75 11.15
CA PRO A 129 5.55 -2.26 12.00
C PRO A 129 4.22 -2.27 11.26
N TYR A 130 3.17 -2.78 11.87
CA TYR A 130 1.86 -2.91 11.24
C TYR A 130 0.73 -2.41 12.16
N HIS A 131 -0.36 -1.96 11.53
CA HIS A 131 -1.56 -1.47 12.19
C HIS A 131 -2.78 -2.21 11.64
N LEU A 132 -3.57 -2.78 12.54
CA LEU A 132 -4.89 -3.31 12.21
C LEU A 132 -5.94 -2.28 12.59
N ALA A 133 -6.75 -1.87 11.62
CA ALA A 133 -7.83 -0.94 11.81
C ALA A 133 -9.15 -1.59 11.40
N HIS A 134 -10.25 -1.18 12.03
CA HIS A 134 -11.59 -1.64 11.68
C HIS A 134 -12.37 -0.47 11.09
N LEU A 135 -13.15 -0.71 10.04
CA LEU A 135 -13.89 0.36 9.37
C LEU A 135 -14.83 1.12 10.32
N GLU A 136 -15.34 0.46 11.36
CA GLU A 136 -16.15 1.07 12.42
C GLU A 136 -15.46 2.26 13.10
N GLN A 137 -14.13 2.28 13.17
CA GLN A 137 -13.36 3.38 13.75
C GLN A 137 -13.48 4.67 12.93
N ALA A 138 -13.90 4.58 11.66
CA ALA A 138 -14.12 5.75 10.82
C ALA A 138 -15.23 6.67 11.34
N LEU A 139 -16.17 6.15 12.13
CA LEU A 139 -17.29 6.90 12.72
C LEU A 139 -16.83 7.90 13.80
N GLU A 140 -15.66 7.68 14.40
CA GLU A 140 -15.12 8.50 15.50
C GLU A 140 -14.00 9.44 15.03
N LEU A 141 -13.76 9.51 13.72
CA LEU A 141 -12.68 10.33 13.20
C LEU A 141 -12.97 11.81 13.44
N PRO A 142 -12.00 12.56 13.99
CA PRO A 142 -12.17 13.99 14.17
C PRO A 142 -12.24 14.68 12.81
N SER A 143 -13.06 15.73 12.71
CA SER A 143 -13.21 16.54 11.49
C SER A 143 -11.90 17.20 11.03
N SER A 144 -10.90 17.29 11.92
CA SER A 144 -9.53 17.72 11.60
C SER A 144 -8.85 16.86 10.53
N ILE A 145 -9.34 15.64 10.27
CA ILE A 145 -8.80 14.78 9.22
C ILE A 145 -8.96 15.38 7.81
N LEU A 146 -10.01 16.18 7.60
CA LEU A 146 -10.26 16.83 6.32
C LEU A 146 -9.32 18.02 6.06
N ARG A 147 -8.53 18.44 7.06
CA ARG A 147 -7.57 19.52 6.88
C ARG A 147 -6.33 19.02 6.11
N PRO A 148 -5.84 19.80 5.13
CA PRO A 148 -4.51 19.60 4.58
C PRO A 148 -3.48 19.58 5.71
N GLY A 149 -2.48 18.69 5.61
CA GLY A 149 -1.39 18.67 6.59
C GLY A 149 -0.63 20.01 6.60
N PRO A 150 0.10 20.34 7.68
CA PRO A 150 0.78 21.64 7.85
C PRO A 150 1.93 21.93 6.85
N GLY A 151 2.03 21.22 5.73
CA GLY A 151 2.98 21.51 4.66
C GLY A 151 2.48 22.62 3.73
N GLY A 152 2.57 23.86 4.17
CA GLY A 152 2.50 25.02 3.28
C GLY A 152 3.78 25.18 2.44
N PRO A 153 3.73 25.83 1.27
CA PRO A 153 4.90 26.14 0.46
C PRO A 153 5.70 27.25 1.15
N GLY A 154 6.64 26.90 2.04
CA GLY A 154 7.35 27.91 2.82
C GLY A 154 8.72 27.54 3.39
N GLU A 155 9.05 26.25 3.53
CA GLU A 155 10.41 25.87 3.95
C GLU A 155 11.27 25.50 2.74
N PRO A 156 12.52 26.03 2.64
CA PRO A 156 13.47 25.58 1.65
C PRO A 156 13.85 24.13 1.96
N ASN A 157 13.08 23.19 1.41
CA ASN A 157 13.43 21.78 1.48
C ASN A 157 14.76 21.59 0.74
N PRO A 158 15.74 20.90 1.34
CA PRO A 158 16.98 20.57 0.66
C PRO A 158 16.67 19.86 -0.66
N SER A 159 17.49 20.12 -1.67
CA SER A 159 17.38 19.41 -2.94
C SER A 159 17.37 17.92 -2.66
N TYR A 160 16.53 17.14 -3.36
CA TYR A 160 16.45 15.69 -3.15
C TYR A 160 17.84 15.02 -3.17
N LYS A 161 18.75 15.53 -4.00
CA LYS A 161 20.13 15.05 -4.08
C LYS A 161 20.91 15.31 -2.79
N GLU A 162 20.78 16.51 -2.21
CA GLU A 162 21.42 16.90 -0.95
C GLU A 162 20.89 16.06 0.22
N ALA A 163 19.56 15.85 0.29
CA ALA A 163 18.95 14.99 1.30
C ALA A 163 19.47 13.54 1.20
N VAL A 164 19.66 13.04 -0.02
CA VAL A 164 20.25 11.71 -0.29
C VAL A 164 21.71 11.64 0.11
N GLU A 165 22.52 12.65 -0.21
CA GLU A 165 23.95 12.70 0.12
C GLU A 165 24.16 12.82 1.63
N GLY A 166 23.45 13.74 2.30
CA GLY A 166 23.48 13.91 3.75
C GLY A 166 23.11 12.62 4.49
N PHE A 167 22.07 11.92 4.04
CA PHE A 167 21.66 10.65 4.63
C PHE A 167 22.72 9.54 4.47
N ILE A 168 23.46 9.48 3.34
CA ILE A 168 24.57 8.52 3.18
C ILE A 168 25.70 8.85 4.13
N GLN A 169 26.04 10.13 4.24
CA GLN A 169 27.14 10.58 5.06
C GLN A 169 26.89 10.30 6.55
N GLN A 170 25.66 10.52 7.01
CA GLN A 170 25.24 10.19 8.37
C GLN A 170 25.32 8.69 8.65
N GLN A 171 24.80 7.85 7.73
CA GLN A 171 24.92 6.38 7.86
C GLN A 171 26.37 5.85 7.84
N ARG A 172 27.32 6.61 7.27
CA ARG A 172 28.75 6.25 7.27
C ARG A 172 29.47 6.70 8.55
N GLN A 173 29.00 7.78 9.17
CA GLN A 173 29.57 8.35 10.39
C GLN A 173 29.10 7.61 11.64
N ASP A 174 27.89 7.06 11.62
CA ASP A 174 27.36 6.24 12.73
C ASP A 174 28.04 4.86 12.86
N GLY A 175 29.03 4.55 12.00
CA GLY A 175 29.75 3.28 12.01
C GLY A 175 28.86 2.10 11.59
N ASP A 176 29.47 1.03 11.09
CA ASP A 176 28.82 -0.28 10.95
C ASP A 176 28.68 -0.95 12.34
N ASP A 177 28.33 -0.14 13.35
CA ASP A 177 27.98 -0.61 14.69
C ASP A 177 26.61 -1.27 14.59
N ASP A 178 26.51 -2.41 15.26
CA ASP A 178 25.43 -3.37 15.27
C ASP A 178 24.08 -2.72 15.64
N GLY A 179 23.50 -2.05 14.65
CA GLY A 179 22.25 -1.35 14.72
C GLY A 179 21.47 -1.71 13.47
N GLY A 180 21.02 -2.97 13.37
CA GLY A 180 19.77 -3.23 12.68
C GLY A 180 18.83 -2.15 13.16
N THR A 181 18.54 -1.16 12.30
CA THR A 181 17.82 0.06 12.70
C THR A 181 16.67 -0.46 13.49
N SER A 182 16.71 -0.23 14.81
CA SER A 182 15.71 -0.73 15.71
C SER A 182 14.49 0.03 15.25
N LEU A 183 13.74 -0.58 14.32
CA LEU A 183 12.40 -0.21 13.99
C LEU A 183 11.82 0.00 15.37
N PRO A 184 11.40 1.22 15.76
CA PRO A 184 10.73 1.39 17.04
C PRO A 184 9.60 0.40 16.96
N GLY A 185 9.74 -0.69 17.71
CA GLY A 185 8.88 -1.85 17.68
C GLY A 185 7.61 -1.46 18.37
N GLY A 186 6.88 -0.53 17.77
CA GLY A 186 5.45 -0.43 17.92
C GLY A 186 4.83 -1.58 17.14
N THR A 187 5.22 -2.81 17.47
CA THR A 187 4.27 -3.91 17.40
C THR A 187 3.10 -3.40 18.20
N GLN A 188 1.91 -3.38 17.62
CA GLN A 188 0.70 -3.21 18.38
C GLN A 188 0.65 -4.43 19.32
N GLU A 189 1.31 -4.35 20.47
CA GLU A 189 1.05 -5.23 21.61
C GLU A 189 -0.37 -4.88 22.02
N LEU A 190 -1.35 -5.44 21.31
CA LEU A 190 -2.69 -5.52 21.82
C LEU A 190 -2.55 -6.27 23.16
N PRO A 191 -3.06 -5.70 24.26
CA PRO A 191 -3.17 -6.44 25.50
C PRO A 191 -3.82 -7.80 25.20
N PRO A 192 -3.35 -8.90 25.81
CA PRO A 192 -3.86 -10.25 25.50
C PRO A 192 -5.38 -10.38 25.66
N ASP A 193 -6.02 -9.48 26.42
CA ASP A 193 -7.45 -9.47 26.71
C ASP A 193 -8.25 -8.38 25.96
N ALA A 194 -7.65 -7.63 25.03
CA ALA A 194 -8.39 -6.63 24.27
C ALA A 194 -9.32 -7.31 23.23
N PRO A 195 -10.60 -6.89 23.11
CA PRO A 195 -11.50 -7.42 22.09
C PRO A 195 -10.88 -7.27 20.70
N ARG A 196 -10.75 -8.38 19.97
CA ARG A 196 -10.19 -8.39 18.60
C ARG A 196 -11.11 -7.73 17.58
N LEU A 197 -12.38 -7.57 17.92
CA LEU A 197 -13.39 -6.90 17.12
C LEU A 197 -13.99 -5.70 17.88
N PRO A 198 -14.46 -4.66 17.16
CA PRO A 198 -15.20 -3.56 17.75
C PRO A 198 -16.48 -4.00 18.46
N ALA A 199 -16.98 -3.16 19.37
CA ALA A 199 -18.25 -3.40 20.05
C ALA A 199 -19.40 -3.57 19.05
N ALA A 200 -20.27 -4.56 19.28
CA ALA A 200 -21.39 -4.88 18.39
C ALA A 200 -22.31 -3.67 18.09
N ALA A 201 -22.49 -2.77 19.07
CA ALA A 201 -23.25 -1.53 18.87
C ALA A 201 -22.67 -0.65 17.76
N ARG A 202 -21.34 -0.53 17.67
CA ARG A 202 -20.65 0.25 16.63
C ARG A 202 -20.77 -0.40 15.27
N THR A 203 -20.64 -1.72 15.21
CA THR A 203 -20.86 -2.46 13.97
C THR A 203 -22.30 -2.28 13.48
N GLN A 204 -23.29 -2.30 14.37
CA GLN A 204 -24.69 -2.06 14.01
C GLN A 204 -24.92 -0.63 13.51
N GLU A 205 -24.28 0.37 14.11
CA GLU A 205 -24.34 1.76 13.65
C GLU A 205 -23.77 1.93 12.25
N LEU A 206 -22.60 1.34 11.99
CA LEU A 206 -22.00 1.33 10.65
C LEU A 206 -22.92 0.67 9.62
N LEU A 207 -23.52 -0.48 9.96
CA LEU A 207 -24.44 -1.19 9.08
C LEU A 207 -25.69 -0.36 8.76
N ARG A 208 -26.29 0.30 9.75
CA ARG A 208 -27.43 1.22 9.54
C ARG A 208 -27.08 2.36 8.58
N LEU A 209 -25.87 2.91 8.70
CA LEU A 209 -25.39 3.96 7.81
C LEU A 209 -25.26 3.46 6.36
N PHE A 210 -24.77 2.24 6.15
CA PHE A 210 -24.69 1.63 4.81
C PHE A 210 -26.07 1.24 4.25
N GLU A 211 -26.99 0.79 5.09
CA GLU A 211 -28.37 0.47 4.71
C GLU A 211 -29.14 1.71 4.24
N ALA A 212 -28.92 2.86 4.87
CA ALA A 212 -29.53 4.14 4.50
C ALA A 212 -29.10 4.66 3.12
N VAL A 213 -27.99 4.17 2.56
CA VAL A 213 -27.53 4.54 1.23
C VAL A 213 -28.23 3.68 0.18
N GLU A 214 -29.03 4.31 -0.67
CA GLU A 214 -29.94 3.62 -1.61
C GLU A 214 -29.21 2.95 -2.78
N THR A 215 -28.15 3.56 -3.31
CA THR A 215 -27.50 3.09 -4.54
C THR A 215 -26.22 2.31 -4.24
N PRO A 216 -25.93 1.25 -5.02
CA PRO A 216 -24.69 0.48 -4.86
C PRO A 216 -23.44 1.32 -5.12
N THR A 217 -23.52 2.27 -6.06
CA THR A 217 -22.43 3.20 -6.36
C THR A 217 -22.11 4.07 -5.14
N ALA A 218 -23.12 4.68 -4.51
CA ALA A 218 -22.90 5.51 -3.33
C ALA A 218 -22.37 4.70 -2.14
N ARG A 219 -22.77 3.42 -1.99
CA ARG A 219 -22.21 2.52 -0.96
C ARG A 219 -20.73 2.27 -1.18
N GLU A 220 -20.30 2.01 -2.42
CA GLU A 220 -18.88 1.80 -2.73
C GLU A 220 -18.07 3.10 -2.53
N GLU A 221 -18.62 4.26 -2.94
CA GLU A 221 -17.96 5.55 -2.70
C GLU A 221 -17.78 5.85 -1.21
N LEU A 222 -18.83 5.61 -0.42
CA LEU A 222 -18.80 5.76 1.04
C LEU A 222 -17.75 4.83 1.66
N LEU A 223 -17.72 3.55 1.26
CA LEU A 223 -16.71 2.60 1.73
C LEU A 223 -15.29 3.09 1.42
N GLN A 224 -15.06 3.52 0.18
CA GLN A 224 -13.76 4.04 -0.25
C GLN A 224 -13.36 5.29 0.54
N MET A 225 -14.31 6.19 0.82
CA MET A 225 -14.09 7.41 1.60
C MET A 225 -13.70 7.08 3.04
N LEU A 226 -14.51 6.26 3.74
CA LEU A 226 -14.25 5.86 5.12
C LEU A 226 -12.90 5.14 5.26
N ARG A 227 -12.60 4.22 4.34
CA ARG A 227 -11.29 3.53 4.29
C ARG A 227 -10.14 4.53 4.13
N THR A 228 -10.27 5.46 3.17
CA THR A 228 -9.22 6.44 2.88
C THR A 228 -8.98 7.35 4.09
N HIS A 229 -10.05 7.83 4.72
CA HIS A 229 -9.97 8.63 5.94
C HIS A 229 -9.28 7.85 7.06
N LEU A 230 -9.67 6.60 7.31
CA LEU A 230 -9.07 5.80 8.36
C LEU A 230 -7.56 5.54 8.14
N ILE A 231 -7.16 5.26 6.89
CA ILE A 231 -5.74 5.12 6.52
C ILE A 231 -4.97 6.42 6.78
N LEU A 232 -5.52 7.56 6.36
CA LEU A 232 -4.88 8.86 6.56
C LEU A 232 -4.78 9.23 8.05
N GLN A 233 -5.78 8.90 8.86
CA GLN A 233 -5.72 9.12 10.31
C GLN A 233 -4.63 8.27 10.93
N THR A 234 -4.56 7.00 10.54
CA THR A 234 -3.54 6.07 11.03
C THR A 234 -2.15 6.59 10.66
N ALA A 235 -1.97 7.08 9.43
CA ALA A 235 -0.72 7.68 8.99
C ALA A 235 -0.33 8.88 9.87
N ARG A 236 -1.25 9.84 10.06
CA ARG A 236 -0.99 11.07 10.82
C ARG A 236 -0.73 10.80 12.31
N SER A 237 -1.58 10.01 12.95
CA SER A 237 -1.47 9.69 14.38
C SER A 237 -0.21 8.91 14.74
N ARG A 238 0.35 8.14 13.81
CA ARG A 238 1.57 7.34 13.99
C ARG A 238 2.82 7.98 13.40
N GLY A 239 2.71 9.20 12.85
CA GLY A 239 3.85 9.96 12.34
C GLY A 239 4.40 9.47 10.99
N TYR A 240 3.56 8.85 10.15
CA TYR A 240 3.91 8.57 8.75
C TYR A 240 3.72 9.81 7.89
N THR A 241 4.75 10.18 7.12
CA THR A 241 4.73 11.40 6.28
C THR A 241 4.11 11.15 4.92
N LYS A 242 4.07 9.89 4.47
CA LYS A 242 3.49 9.48 3.18
C LYS A 242 2.65 8.21 3.35
N VAL A 243 1.67 8.06 2.46
CA VAL A 243 0.90 6.83 2.29
C VAL A 243 1.15 6.30 0.88
N MET A 244 1.37 5.00 0.76
CA MET A 244 1.49 4.30 -0.51
C MET A 244 0.36 3.28 -0.62
N THR A 245 -0.38 3.33 -1.73
CA THR A 245 -1.48 2.42 -2.04
C THR A 245 -1.13 1.54 -3.24
N GLY A 246 -1.62 0.31 -3.26
CA GLY A 246 -1.38 -0.65 -4.34
C GLY A 246 -2.25 -0.39 -5.58
N GLU A 247 -2.26 0.83 -6.09
CA GLU A 247 -3.03 1.21 -7.28
C GLU A 247 -2.35 0.71 -8.57
N SER A 248 -3.11 0.10 -9.46
CA SER A 248 -2.64 -0.32 -10.80
C SER A 248 -3.07 0.71 -11.85
N CYS A 249 -2.34 0.80 -12.97
CA CYS A 249 -2.74 1.67 -14.08
C CYS A 249 -4.19 1.42 -14.51
N THR A 250 -4.63 0.16 -14.52
CA THR A 250 -6.01 -0.22 -14.83
C THR A 250 -6.99 0.32 -13.80
N ARG A 251 -6.71 0.18 -12.50
CA ARG A 251 -7.58 0.67 -11.44
C ARG A 251 -7.67 2.20 -11.43
N VAL A 252 -6.54 2.89 -11.66
CA VAL A 252 -6.50 4.34 -11.83
C VAL A 252 -7.30 4.78 -13.06
N ALA A 253 -7.15 4.09 -14.20
CA ALA A 253 -7.93 4.39 -15.41
C ALA A 253 -9.43 4.19 -15.19
N ILE A 254 -9.83 3.10 -14.53
CA ILE A 254 -11.23 2.87 -14.15
C ILE A 254 -11.73 4.01 -13.26
N LYS A 255 -10.99 4.35 -12.19
CA LYS A 255 -11.36 5.44 -11.27
C LYS A 255 -11.54 6.77 -11.99
N LEU A 256 -10.62 7.10 -12.90
CA LEU A 256 -10.67 8.31 -13.71
C LEU A 256 -11.92 8.35 -14.59
N LEU A 257 -12.22 7.25 -15.29
CA LEU A 257 -13.42 7.14 -16.13
C LEU A 257 -14.70 7.18 -15.30
N THR A 258 -14.71 6.54 -14.13
CA THR A 258 -15.84 6.59 -13.18
C THR A 258 -16.09 8.02 -12.70
N ASN A 259 -15.05 8.74 -12.27
CA ASN A 259 -15.19 10.12 -11.83
C ASN A 259 -15.69 11.05 -12.95
N LEU A 260 -15.22 10.84 -14.19
CA LEU A 260 -15.75 11.56 -15.35
C LEU A 260 -17.24 11.25 -15.59
N ALA A 261 -17.63 9.98 -15.56
CA ALA A 261 -19.01 9.55 -15.77
C ALA A 261 -19.96 10.07 -14.67
N LEU A 262 -19.47 10.24 -13.44
CA LEU A 262 -20.21 10.81 -12.32
C LEU A 262 -20.23 12.35 -12.31
N GLY A 263 -19.67 13.00 -13.34
CA GLY A 263 -19.64 14.47 -13.43
C GLY A 263 -18.61 15.13 -12.51
N ARG A 264 -17.69 14.37 -11.90
CA ARG A 264 -16.60 14.87 -11.05
C ARG A 264 -15.34 15.25 -11.83
N GLY A 265 -15.49 15.64 -13.11
CA GLY A 265 -14.38 16.01 -13.98
C GLY A 265 -13.52 17.16 -13.44
N ALA A 266 -14.15 18.12 -12.73
CA ALA A 266 -13.45 19.25 -12.11
C ALA A 266 -12.53 18.85 -10.94
N PHE A 267 -12.77 17.69 -10.32
CA PHE A 267 -12.03 17.22 -9.14
C PHE A 267 -11.00 16.14 -9.46
N LEU A 268 -10.81 15.79 -10.74
CA LEU A 268 -9.87 14.73 -11.15
C LEU A 268 -8.46 14.93 -10.59
N ALA A 269 -7.93 16.16 -10.63
CA ALA A 269 -6.59 16.45 -10.11
C ALA A 269 -6.43 16.20 -8.60
N VAL A 270 -7.54 16.15 -7.85
CA VAL A 270 -7.58 15.87 -6.41
C VAL A 270 -7.94 14.42 -6.14
N ASP A 271 -8.78 13.82 -6.99
CA ASP A 271 -9.34 12.48 -6.80
C ASP A 271 -8.51 11.35 -7.43
N THR A 272 -7.58 11.64 -8.34
CA THR A 272 -6.70 10.63 -8.98
C THR A 272 -5.23 10.92 -8.77
#